data_AF-A0A2G2IMJ3-F1
#
_entry.id   AF-A0A2G2IMJ3-F1
#
_cell.length_a   1.000
_cell.length_b   1.000
_cell.length_c   1.000
_cell.angle_alpha   90.00
_cell.angle_beta   90.00
_cell.angle_gamma   90.00
#
_symmetry.space_group_name_H-M   'P 1'
#
loop_
_entity.id
_entity.type
_entity.pdbx_description
1 polymer ?
#
loop_
_entity_poly.entity_id
_entity_poly.type
_entity_poly.pdbx_seq_one_letter_code
_entity_poly.pdbx_strand_id
1 'polypeptide(L)'
;MKKTALSIAFMGIFISACNDSNSTSPQITTPQISTITAHIKTSDIAPVSTTMVSFSAPGITASNASKITGITANFGDVSIDQTTGDMTFKPYASSATNVLSAEIIAAQHDYKFEISYKVDNNIYQLDGSVLPLYNDKANQPAVRFSKISLDGTLLSPEDQARPANTSDWSCVTDNSSELMWQAPQANGTYAFNETYYWGDRTINNRDYSEASCILDGDCNTDNLVAEADKQQLCGRSGWRLATRAEWQTLLDKKLFDEDSKQSPINNFYFPYVDSNYDEAYWTNSFTLYPNGHDIKATADDWQGSNPLVGDAHVMWMGEDFDFANMPPRSTNEPHFAMLVNGTVIPDKKGNEVPEIATILPPQSVADDVDENASWKSRFVKHGALGQILVEQDVTKWACTADLEYKSVLPNTQILWQRISKDAPLRNHAQAVEYAKQVNQASECGQTNWRLPTENELKSLLINVQPFIYQWYRAGYITSILDDTVVEDDSYYWTSTVGSYEPKTEHSAVAFQEEYAESSDELNTREYRVRLISTTRLQP
;
A
#
# COMPACT_ATOMS: atom_id res chain seq x y z
N MET A 1 25.16 -28.62 11.18
CA MET A 1 25.24 -30.06 11.55
C MET A 1 24.64 -30.89 10.43
N LYS A 2 25.46 -31.65 9.69
CA LYS A 2 25.03 -32.49 8.57
C LYS A 2 24.45 -33.80 9.11
N LYS A 3 23.20 -34.14 8.77
CA LYS A 3 22.61 -35.46 9.00
C LYS A 3 22.56 -36.24 7.68
N THR A 4 23.19 -37.40 7.75
CA THR A 4 23.31 -38.50 6.81
C THR A 4 21.97 -39.22 6.60
N ALA A 5 21.71 -39.67 5.37
CA ALA A 5 20.77 -40.75 5.09
C ALA A 5 21.47 -41.78 4.19
N LEU A 6 21.72 -42.96 4.75
CA LEU A 6 22.35 -44.12 4.13
C LEU A 6 21.23 -45.06 3.65
N SER A 7 21.21 -45.34 2.35
CA SER A 7 20.26 -46.23 1.70
C SER A 7 20.71 -47.69 1.86
N ILE A 8 19.84 -48.57 2.39
CA ILE A 8 20.08 -50.01 2.47
C ILE A 8 19.03 -50.72 1.62
N ALA A 9 19.49 -51.28 0.50
CA ALA A 9 18.73 -52.18 -0.36
C ALA A 9 18.72 -53.59 0.24
N PHE A 10 17.53 -54.13 0.51
CA PHE A 10 17.35 -55.52 0.91
C PHE A 10 17.13 -56.41 -0.32
N MET A 11 18.07 -57.33 -0.54
CA MET A 11 18.04 -58.36 -1.57
C MET A 11 17.42 -59.62 -0.97
N GLY A 12 16.17 -59.94 -1.35
CA GLY A 12 15.43 -61.11 -0.88
C GLY A 12 15.75 -62.35 -1.69
N ILE A 13 16.25 -63.37 -1.00
CA ILE A 13 16.65 -64.69 -1.50
C ILE A 13 15.42 -65.54 -1.88
N PHE A 14 15.45 -66.14 -3.06
CA PHE A 14 14.50 -67.18 -3.50
C PHE A 14 14.71 -68.46 -2.69
N ILE A 15 13.66 -68.92 -1.99
CA ILE A 15 13.58 -70.29 -1.47
C ILE A 15 12.45 -70.99 -2.22
N SER A 16 12.84 -71.98 -3.02
CA SER A 16 11.98 -72.95 -3.68
C SER A 16 11.50 -73.97 -2.64
N ALA A 17 10.19 -74.16 -2.52
CA ALA A 17 9.60 -75.34 -1.89
C ALA A 17 8.49 -75.89 -2.79
N CYS A 18 8.68 -77.13 -3.24
CA CYS A 18 7.65 -77.96 -3.87
C CYS A 18 6.67 -78.45 -2.80
N ASN A 19 5.36 -78.47 -3.12
CA ASN A 19 4.58 -79.70 -3.05
C ASN A 19 3.19 -79.51 -3.68
N ASP A 20 2.86 -80.42 -4.58
CA ASP A 20 1.52 -80.66 -5.14
C ASP A 20 0.57 -81.21 -4.07
N SER A 21 -0.71 -80.81 -4.13
CA SER A 21 -1.89 -81.72 -4.20
C SER A 21 -3.22 -80.99 -3.92
N ASN A 22 -4.07 -80.95 -4.95
CA ASN A 22 -5.53 -80.83 -4.97
C ASN A 22 -6.29 -80.36 -3.72
N SER A 23 -6.80 -79.13 -3.81
CA SER A 23 -8.06 -78.72 -3.19
C SER A 23 -8.74 -77.72 -4.14
N THR A 24 -9.71 -78.19 -4.93
CA THR A 24 -10.72 -77.32 -5.56
C THR A 24 -11.71 -76.88 -4.49
N SER A 25 -11.36 -75.84 -3.75
CA SER A 25 -12.32 -74.99 -3.05
C SER A 25 -12.75 -73.88 -4.01
N PRO A 26 -14.02 -73.43 -4.00
CA PRO A 26 -14.39 -72.24 -4.72
C PRO A 26 -13.59 -71.09 -4.14
N GLN A 27 -12.71 -70.52 -4.96
CA GLN A 27 -11.98 -69.31 -4.63
C GLN A 27 -13.04 -68.22 -4.44
N ILE A 28 -13.38 -67.92 -3.19
CA ILE A 28 -14.03 -66.65 -2.86
C ILE A 28 -13.00 -65.61 -3.22
N THR A 29 -13.11 -65.05 -4.42
CA THR A 29 -12.38 -63.83 -4.77
C THR A 29 -12.88 -62.77 -3.82
N THR A 30 -12.15 -62.55 -2.73
CA THR A 30 -12.24 -61.32 -1.96
C THR A 30 -12.14 -60.18 -2.97
N PRO A 31 -13.09 -59.24 -3.00
CA PRO A 31 -13.00 -58.17 -3.97
C PRO A 31 -11.71 -57.42 -3.73
N GLN A 32 -10.82 -57.41 -4.72
CA GLN A 32 -9.55 -56.71 -4.65
C GLN A 32 -9.86 -55.21 -4.70
N ILE A 33 -9.81 -54.56 -3.55
CA ILE A 33 -9.95 -53.10 -3.45
C ILE A 33 -8.71 -52.49 -4.07
N SER A 34 -8.90 -51.73 -5.14
CA SER A 34 -7.81 -51.03 -5.83
C SER A 34 -7.81 -49.56 -5.42
N THR A 35 -6.63 -49.01 -5.09
CA THR A 35 -6.45 -47.57 -4.86
C THR A 35 -5.94 -46.92 -6.14
N ILE A 36 -6.62 -45.87 -6.60
CA ILE A 36 -6.29 -45.11 -7.80
C ILE A 36 -5.97 -43.68 -7.38
N THR A 37 -4.77 -43.20 -7.72
CA THR A 37 -4.34 -41.83 -7.44
C THR A 37 -4.42 -40.98 -8.71
N ALA A 38 -4.87 -39.74 -8.59
CA ALA A 38 -4.91 -38.79 -9.68
C ALA A 38 -4.66 -37.36 -9.17
N HIS A 39 -4.11 -36.53 -10.04
CA HIS A 39 -3.89 -35.10 -9.80
C HIS A 39 -4.74 -34.29 -10.77
N ILE A 40 -5.52 -33.34 -10.26
CA ILE A 40 -6.28 -32.37 -11.06
C ILE A 40 -5.42 -31.14 -11.26
N LYS A 41 -5.21 -30.80 -12.53
CA LYS A 41 -4.52 -29.57 -12.93
C LYS A 41 -5.34 -28.35 -12.52
N THR A 42 -4.65 -27.28 -12.18
CA THR A 42 -5.30 -26.01 -11.82
C THR A 42 -6.16 -25.48 -12.97
N SER A 43 -5.77 -25.74 -14.23
CA SER A 43 -6.56 -25.38 -15.42
C SER A 43 -7.87 -26.13 -15.58
N ASP A 44 -8.03 -27.27 -14.91
CA ASP A 44 -9.18 -28.16 -15.04
C ASP A 44 -10.22 -27.91 -13.92
N ILE A 45 -9.97 -26.92 -13.06
CA ILE A 45 -10.84 -26.52 -11.95
C ILE A 45 -11.60 -25.25 -12.34
N ALA A 46 -12.92 -25.34 -12.42
CA ALA A 46 -13.79 -24.23 -12.77
C ALA A 46 -14.32 -23.50 -11.52
N PRO A 47 -14.10 -22.17 -11.39
CA PRO A 47 -14.75 -21.37 -10.37
C PRO A 47 -16.27 -21.33 -10.56
N VAL A 48 -17.05 -21.67 -9.53
CA VAL A 48 -18.53 -21.58 -9.55
C VAL A 48 -19.02 -20.37 -8.75
N SER A 49 -18.36 -20.07 -7.64
CA SER A 49 -18.55 -18.85 -6.83
C SER A 49 -17.26 -18.56 -6.08
N THR A 50 -17.20 -17.47 -5.31
CA THR A 50 -16.03 -17.15 -4.47
C THR A 50 -15.71 -18.22 -3.43
N THR A 51 -16.66 -19.13 -3.12
CA THR A 51 -16.50 -20.18 -2.11
C THR A 51 -16.65 -21.59 -2.65
N MET A 52 -16.71 -21.77 -3.97
CA MET A 52 -16.99 -23.07 -4.56
C MET A 52 -16.38 -23.21 -5.95
N VAL A 53 -15.72 -24.35 -6.19
CA VAL A 53 -15.20 -24.76 -7.49
C VAL A 53 -15.82 -26.09 -7.92
N SER A 54 -15.70 -26.41 -9.20
CA SER A 54 -16.18 -27.66 -9.79
C SER A 54 -15.14 -28.24 -10.74
N PHE A 55 -15.01 -29.57 -10.75
CA PHE A 55 -14.13 -30.30 -11.66
C PHE A 55 -14.62 -31.74 -11.85
N SER A 56 -14.22 -32.36 -12.96
CA SER A 56 -14.53 -33.77 -13.22
C SER A 56 -13.54 -34.67 -12.48
N ALA A 57 -14.06 -35.58 -11.64
CA ALA A 57 -13.24 -36.50 -10.85
C ALA A 57 -13.18 -37.90 -11.49
N PRO A 58 -12.03 -38.59 -11.47
CA PRO A 58 -11.87 -39.92 -12.07
C PRO A 58 -12.88 -40.94 -11.56
N GLY A 59 -13.47 -41.71 -12.47
CA GLY A 59 -14.44 -42.76 -12.13
C GLY A 59 -15.83 -42.26 -11.76
N ILE A 60 -16.08 -40.95 -11.71
CA ILE A 60 -17.42 -40.38 -11.50
C ILE A 60 -18.04 -40.00 -12.84
N THR A 61 -19.32 -40.31 -13.00
CA THR A 61 -20.17 -39.96 -14.14
C THR A 61 -21.57 -39.62 -13.63
N ALA A 62 -22.37 -38.92 -14.44
CA ALA A 62 -23.79 -38.70 -14.13
C ALA A 62 -24.55 -40.00 -13.76
N SER A 63 -24.15 -41.14 -14.34
CA SER A 63 -24.83 -42.43 -14.13
C SER A 63 -24.53 -43.11 -12.79
N ASN A 64 -23.41 -42.77 -12.14
CA ASN A 64 -22.98 -43.37 -10.87
C ASN A 64 -22.82 -42.36 -9.73
N ALA A 65 -23.11 -41.08 -9.96
CA ALA A 65 -23.04 -39.99 -8.97
C ALA A 65 -23.76 -40.31 -7.65
N SER A 66 -24.90 -41.00 -7.70
CA SER A 66 -25.67 -41.39 -6.51
C SER A 66 -25.10 -42.57 -5.73
N LYS A 67 -24.06 -43.23 -6.26
CA LYS A 67 -23.39 -44.39 -5.65
C LYS A 67 -22.06 -44.03 -4.99
N ILE A 68 -21.61 -42.78 -5.12
CA ILE A 68 -20.35 -42.34 -4.54
C ILE A 68 -20.48 -42.25 -3.03
N THR A 69 -19.54 -42.84 -2.30
CA THR A 69 -19.57 -42.88 -0.84
C THR A 69 -18.18 -42.65 -0.24
N GLY A 70 -18.12 -42.41 1.08
CA GLY A 70 -16.85 -42.28 1.79
C GLY A 70 -16.01 -41.09 1.36
N ILE A 71 -16.66 -40.00 0.96
CA ILE A 71 -16.00 -38.77 0.53
C ILE A 71 -15.39 -38.10 1.76
N THR A 72 -14.08 -37.85 1.74
CA THR A 72 -13.35 -37.11 2.78
C THR A 72 -12.34 -36.18 2.12
N ALA A 73 -12.12 -35.00 2.70
CA ALA A 73 -11.07 -34.07 2.26
C ALA A 73 -10.16 -33.70 3.43
N ASN A 74 -8.91 -33.33 3.15
CA ASN A 74 -8.00 -32.76 4.16
C ASN A 74 -8.52 -31.42 4.72
N PHE A 75 -9.22 -30.63 3.89
CA PHE A 75 -9.99 -29.46 4.31
C PHE A 75 -11.17 -29.22 3.37
N GLY A 76 -12.09 -28.34 3.78
CA GLY A 76 -13.26 -27.96 2.98
C GLY A 76 -14.31 -29.06 2.87
N ASP A 77 -15.41 -28.72 2.19
CA ASP A 77 -16.53 -29.65 1.96
C ASP A 77 -16.59 -30.09 0.51
N VAL A 78 -16.87 -31.38 0.29
CA VAL A 78 -16.99 -31.97 -1.06
C VAL A 78 -18.41 -32.50 -1.26
N SER A 79 -19.01 -32.19 -2.40
CA SER A 79 -20.28 -32.77 -2.85
C SER A 79 -20.25 -33.15 -4.33
N ILE A 80 -21.11 -34.07 -4.74
CA ILE A 80 -21.22 -34.49 -6.15
C ILE A 80 -22.53 -33.95 -6.74
N ASP A 81 -22.44 -33.25 -7.86
CA ASP A 81 -23.63 -32.88 -8.65
C ASP A 81 -24.25 -34.16 -9.22
N GLN A 82 -25.49 -34.44 -8.82
CA GLN A 82 -26.18 -35.68 -9.20
C GLN A 82 -26.64 -35.70 -10.67
N THR A 83 -26.63 -34.55 -11.34
CA THR A 83 -27.04 -34.39 -12.74
C THR A 83 -25.85 -34.50 -13.68
N THR A 84 -24.76 -33.81 -13.38
CA THR A 84 -23.57 -33.79 -14.26
C THR A 84 -22.56 -34.88 -13.89
N GLY A 85 -22.50 -35.28 -12.61
CA GLY A 85 -21.46 -36.12 -12.06
C GLY A 85 -20.17 -35.37 -11.72
N ASP A 86 -20.16 -34.03 -11.81
CA ASP A 86 -19.01 -33.24 -11.40
C ASP A 86 -18.87 -33.19 -9.89
N MET A 87 -17.62 -33.11 -9.44
CA MET A 87 -17.30 -32.88 -8.05
C MET A 87 -17.28 -31.38 -7.79
N THR A 88 -18.02 -30.96 -6.77
CA THR A 88 -18.02 -29.60 -6.24
C THR A 88 -17.23 -29.57 -4.94
N PHE A 89 -16.28 -28.64 -4.85
CA PHE A 89 -15.44 -28.45 -3.68
C PHE A 89 -15.62 -27.05 -3.13
N LYS A 90 -15.88 -26.96 -1.82
CA LYS A 90 -16.04 -25.70 -1.09
C LYS A 90 -14.88 -25.57 -0.11
N PRO A 91 -13.73 -25.01 -0.54
CA PRO A 91 -12.56 -24.85 0.32
C PRO A 91 -12.82 -23.90 1.48
N TYR A 92 -13.76 -22.96 1.32
CA TYR A 92 -14.06 -21.89 2.27
C TYR A 92 -15.42 -22.07 2.98
N ALA A 93 -15.96 -23.30 3.03
CA ALA A 93 -17.25 -23.54 3.66
C ALA A 93 -17.20 -23.33 5.18
N SER A 94 -18.19 -22.59 5.69
CA SER A 94 -18.32 -22.20 7.09
C SER A 94 -18.64 -23.41 7.98
N SER A 95 -17.80 -23.66 9.00
CA SER A 95 -18.24 -24.41 10.17
C SER A 95 -19.21 -23.55 10.99
N ALA A 96 -20.30 -24.15 11.48
CA ALA A 96 -21.28 -23.51 12.36
C ALA A 96 -20.68 -23.00 13.70
N THR A 97 -19.43 -23.36 14.02
CA THR A 97 -18.70 -22.89 15.20
C THR A 97 -17.52 -21.97 14.88
N ASN A 98 -17.12 -21.81 13.61
CA ASN A 98 -16.09 -20.85 13.21
C ASN A 98 -16.10 -20.59 11.69
N VAL A 99 -16.53 -19.40 11.28
CA VAL A 99 -16.64 -18.99 9.87
C VAL A 99 -15.30 -18.48 9.30
N LEU A 100 -14.32 -18.21 10.17
CA LEU A 100 -13.04 -17.57 9.81
C LEU A 100 -11.88 -18.57 9.66
N SER A 101 -12.10 -19.86 9.95
CA SER A 101 -11.08 -20.89 9.92
C SER A 101 -10.76 -21.41 8.51
N ALA A 102 -11.66 -21.32 7.55
CA ALA A 102 -11.53 -22.09 6.31
C ALA A 102 -10.46 -21.58 5.33
N GLU A 103 -10.29 -20.26 5.18
CA GLU A 103 -9.22 -19.68 4.35
C GLU A 103 -7.84 -19.86 5.01
N ILE A 104 -7.78 -19.71 6.35
CA ILE A 104 -6.57 -20.01 7.13
C ILE A 104 -6.19 -21.48 6.96
N ILE A 105 -7.13 -22.41 7.13
CA ILE A 105 -6.90 -23.85 6.98
C ILE A 105 -6.43 -24.15 5.56
N ALA A 106 -7.07 -23.57 4.53
CA ALA A 106 -6.63 -23.74 3.16
C ALA A 106 -5.19 -23.22 2.95
N ALA A 107 -4.85 -22.05 3.50
CA ALA A 107 -3.50 -21.49 3.45
C ALA A 107 -2.47 -22.35 4.17
N GLN A 108 -2.80 -22.92 5.34
CA GLN A 108 -1.95 -23.88 6.08
C GLN A 108 -1.68 -25.16 5.28
N HIS A 109 -2.53 -25.48 4.32
CA HIS A 109 -2.36 -26.57 3.37
C HIS A 109 -1.82 -26.10 2.00
N ASP A 110 -1.28 -24.88 1.89
CA ASP A 110 -0.80 -24.29 0.63
C ASP A 110 -1.85 -24.35 -0.50
N TYR A 111 -3.13 -24.26 -0.12
CA TYR A 111 -4.31 -24.43 -0.97
C TYR A 111 -4.43 -25.80 -1.67
N LYS A 112 -3.60 -26.78 -1.29
CA LYS A 112 -3.58 -28.11 -1.88
C LYS A 112 -4.59 -29.03 -1.19
N PHE A 113 -5.69 -29.33 -1.87
CA PHE A 113 -6.66 -30.30 -1.37
C PHE A 113 -6.23 -31.74 -1.68
N GLU A 114 -6.65 -32.65 -0.81
CA GLU A 114 -6.55 -34.10 -0.99
C GLU A 114 -7.92 -34.70 -0.65
N ILE A 115 -8.57 -35.31 -1.63
CA ILE A 115 -9.92 -35.88 -1.55
C ILE A 115 -9.85 -37.39 -1.75
N SER A 116 -10.47 -38.14 -0.86
CA SER A 116 -10.65 -39.58 -0.98
C SER A 116 -12.12 -39.91 -1.15
N TYR A 117 -12.47 -40.82 -2.07
CA TYR A 117 -13.84 -41.27 -2.30
C TYR A 117 -13.89 -42.70 -2.85
N LYS A 118 -15.06 -43.34 -2.75
CA LYS A 118 -15.29 -44.69 -3.25
C LYS A 118 -16.27 -44.70 -4.40
N VAL A 119 -15.88 -45.38 -5.47
CA VAL A 119 -16.76 -45.74 -6.59
C VAL A 119 -16.75 -47.26 -6.71
N ASP A 120 -17.90 -47.89 -6.51
CA ASP A 120 -18.04 -49.34 -6.46
C ASP A 120 -17.03 -49.98 -5.49
N ASN A 121 -16.06 -50.76 -5.99
CA ASN A 121 -15.02 -51.43 -5.18
C ASN A 121 -13.64 -50.74 -5.22
N ASN A 122 -13.55 -49.55 -5.80
CA ASN A 122 -12.29 -48.81 -5.93
C ASN A 122 -12.27 -47.60 -5.00
N ILE A 123 -11.11 -47.36 -4.39
CA ILE A 123 -10.81 -46.14 -3.63
C ILE A 123 -10.05 -45.20 -4.54
N TYR A 124 -10.50 -43.96 -4.65
CA TYR A 124 -9.82 -42.91 -5.39
C TYR A 124 -9.20 -41.92 -4.41
N GLN A 125 -7.97 -41.51 -4.68
CA GLN A 125 -7.28 -40.43 -3.99
C GLN A 125 -6.95 -39.36 -5.03
N LEU A 126 -7.49 -38.18 -4.84
CA LEU A 126 -7.43 -37.08 -5.77
C LEU A 126 -6.78 -35.89 -5.09
N ASP A 127 -5.74 -35.31 -5.70
CA ASP A 127 -5.15 -34.06 -5.22
C ASP A 127 -5.23 -32.96 -6.28
N GLY A 128 -5.17 -31.71 -5.82
CA GLY A 128 -5.21 -30.52 -6.66
C GLY A 128 -5.11 -29.26 -5.80
N SER A 129 -5.17 -28.08 -6.41
CA SER A 129 -5.06 -26.82 -5.68
C SER A 129 -6.20 -25.87 -6.00
N VAL A 130 -6.69 -25.13 -5.00
CA VAL A 130 -7.76 -24.13 -5.18
C VAL A 130 -7.38 -22.79 -4.57
N LEU A 131 -6.98 -21.87 -5.43
CA LEU A 131 -6.53 -20.55 -5.03
C LEU A 131 -7.69 -19.65 -4.58
N PRO A 132 -7.45 -18.68 -3.68
CA PRO A 132 -8.43 -17.69 -3.25
C PRO A 132 -9.13 -17.02 -4.43
N LEU A 133 -10.46 -16.96 -4.33
CA LEU A 133 -11.32 -16.38 -5.36
C LEU A 133 -11.96 -15.08 -4.86
N TYR A 134 -12.27 -14.18 -5.78
CA TYR A 134 -13.05 -12.96 -5.55
C TYR A 134 -14.07 -12.76 -6.66
N ASN A 135 -15.02 -11.84 -6.47
CA ASN A 135 -15.90 -11.41 -7.54
C ASN A 135 -15.24 -10.25 -8.30
N ASP A 136 -15.03 -10.43 -9.60
CA ASP A 136 -14.51 -9.39 -10.48
C ASP A 136 -15.52 -8.25 -10.69
N LYS A 137 -15.15 -7.26 -11.51
CA LYS A 137 -16.02 -6.12 -11.86
C LYS A 137 -17.32 -6.53 -12.56
N ALA A 138 -17.38 -7.72 -13.17
CA ALA A 138 -18.56 -8.32 -13.78
C ALA A 138 -19.33 -9.26 -12.82
N ASN A 139 -18.96 -9.27 -11.54
CA ASN A 139 -19.49 -10.14 -10.48
C ASN A 139 -19.37 -11.64 -10.82
N GLN A 140 -18.29 -12.00 -11.50
CA GLN A 140 -17.90 -13.39 -11.80
C GLN A 140 -16.76 -13.83 -10.88
N PRO A 141 -16.73 -15.10 -10.46
CA PRO A 141 -15.65 -15.64 -9.65
C PRO A 141 -14.34 -15.69 -10.45
N ALA A 142 -13.29 -15.08 -9.92
CA ALA A 142 -11.95 -15.05 -10.50
C ALA A 142 -10.89 -15.25 -9.41
N VAL A 143 -9.67 -15.61 -9.80
CA VAL A 143 -8.55 -15.74 -8.85
C VAL A 143 -8.16 -14.37 -8.32
N ARG A 144 -8.08 -14.23 -6.99
CA ARG A 144 -7.74 -12.96 -6.33
C ARG A 144 -6.28 -12.57 -6.50
N PHE A 145 -5.36 -13.51 -6.23
CA PHE A 145 -3.93 -13.23 -6.23
C PHE A 145 -3.22 -13.89 -7.40
N SER A 146 -2.24 -13.20 -7.98
CA SER A 146 -1.44 -13.74 -9.09
C SER A 146 0.04 -13.49 -8.85
N LYS A 147 0.82 -14.56 -8.81
CA LYS A 147 2.29 -14.56 -8.68
C LYS A 147 2.93 -14.16 -10.01
N ILE A 148 3.89 -13.24 -9.92
CA ILE A 148 4.59 -12.63 -11.06
C ILE A 148 6.10 -12.83 -10.86
N SER A 149 6.80 -13.28 -11.90
CA SER A 149 8.26 -13.40 -11.89
C SER A 149 8.96 -12.05 -11.90
N LEU A 150 10.26 -12.05 -11.63
CA LEU A 150 11.11 -10.85 -11.62
C LEU A 150 11.03 -10.02 -12.91
N ASP A 151 10.88 -10.66 -14.06
CA ASP A 151 10.78 -10.02 -15.37
C ASP A 151 9.36 -9.52 -15.73
N GLY A 152 8.38 -9.71 -14.83
CA GLY A 152 6.99 -9.30 -15.04
C GLY A 152 6.11 -10.33 -15.71
N THR A 153 6.59 -11.55 -15.94
CA THR A 153 5.77 -12.63 -16.52
C THR A 153 4.80 -13.21 -15.48
N LEU A 154 3.53 -13.35 -15.87
CA LEU A 154 2.55 -14.09 -15.08
C LEU A 154 2.96 -15.57 -15.03
N LEU A 155 3.11 -16.14 -13.83
CA LEU A 155 3.44 -17.56 -13.70
C LEU A 155 2.32 -18.44 -14.25
N SER A 156 2.69 -19.63 -14.74
CA SER A 156 1.73 -20.59 -15.31
C SER A 156 0.65 -20.99 -14.28
N PRO A 157 -0.54 -21.45 -14.69
CA PRO A 157 -1.59 -21.84 -13.75
C PRO A 157 -1.13 -22.84 -12.67
N GLU A 158 -0.21 -23.75 -13.02
CA GLU A 158 0.34 -24.69 -12.03
C GLU A 158 1.37 -24.04 -11.10
N ASP A 159 2.18 -23.10 -11.59
CA ASP A 159 3.15 -22.39 -10.77
C ASP A 159 2.48 -21.36 -9.84
N GLN A 160 1.31 -20.84 -10.21
CA GLN A 160 0.45 -20.07 -9.30
C GLN A 160 0.12 -20.86 -8.03
N ALA A 161 -0.10 -22.18 -8.20
CA ALA A 161 -0.46 -23.12 -7.16
C ALA A 161 0.74 -23.72 -6.40
N ARG A 162 1.98 -23.27 -6.67
CA ARG A 162 3.18 -23.80 -6.00
C ARG A 162 3.67 -22.93 -4.84
N PRO A 163 4.08 -23.54 -3.71
CA PRO A 163 4.72 -22.81 -2.62
C PRO A 163 6.12 -22.33 -2.98
N ALA A 164 6.64 -21.37 -2.22
CA ALA A 164 7.87 -20.63 -2.50
C ALA A 164 9.14 -21.49 -2.58
N ASN A 165 9.18 -22.63 -1.88
CA ASN A 165 10.29 -23.58 -1.97
C ASN A 165 10.37 -24.35 -3.31
N THR A 166 9.36 -24.20 -4.18
CA THR A 166 9.25 -24.92 -5.46
C THR A 166 8.98 -24.01 -6.66
N SER A 167 8.71 -22.72 -6.44
CA SER A 167 8.49 -21.72 -7.46
C SER A 167 8.88 -20.34 -6.90
N ASP A 168 9.72 -19.60 -7.62
CA ASP A 168 10.10 -18.25 -7.23
C ASP A 168 9.16 -17.22 -7.89
N TRP A 169 8.69 -16.25 -7.12
CA TRP A 169 8.03 -15.05 -7.63
C TRP A 169 8.58 -13.84 -6.89
N SER A 170 8.61 -12.71 -7.58
CA SER A 170 9.11 -11.45 -7.01
C SER A 170 7.98 -10.50 -6.65
N CYS A 171 6.80 -10.70 -7.25
CA CYS A 171 5.62 -9.88 -6.97
C CYS A 171 4.33 -10.69 -6.93
N VAL A 172 3.32 -10.11 -6.28
CA VAL A 172 1.96 -10.62 -6.20
C VAL A 172 1.01 -9.50 -6.64
N THR A 173 0.19 -9.76 -7.66
CA THR A 173 -0.92 -8.87 -8.02
C THR A 173 -2.14 -9.26 -7.21
N ASP A 174 -2.75 -8.31 -6.51
CA ASP A 174 -4.09 -8.44 -5.92
C ASP A 174 -5.12 -7.89 -6.91
N ASN A 175 -5.80 -8.79 -7.62
CA ASN A 175 -6.79 -8.46 -8.65
C ASN A 175 -8.05 -7.80 -8.07
N SER A 176 -8.25 -7.85 -6.74
CA SER A 176 -9.38 -7.19 -6.08
C SER A 176 -9.15 -5.68 -5.87
N SER A 177 -7.91 -5.28 -5.59
CA SER A 177 -7.49 -3.88 -5.43
C SER A 177 -6.81 -3.30 -6.68
N GLU A 178 -6.46 -4.16 -7.65
CA GLU A 178 -5.65 -3.84 -8.84
C GLU A 178 -4.24 -3.33 -8.49
N LEU A 179 -3.74 -3.69 -7.30
CA LEU A 179 -2.40 -3.36 -6.82
C LEU A 179 -1.44 -4.52 -7.06
N MET A 180 -0.19 -4.19 -7.37
CA MET A 180 0.92 -5.14 -7.41
C MET A 180 1.87 -4.87 -6.24
N TRP A 181 2.23 -5.92 -5.53
CA TRP A 181 3.06 -5.88 -4.34
C TRP A 181 4.37 -6.60 -4.57
N GLN A 182 5.46 -6.00 -4.12
CA GLN A 182 6.75 -6.67 -4.03
C GLN A 182 6.67 -7.74 -2.94
N ALA A 183 7.01 -8.99 -3.28
CA ALA A 183 7.08 -10.07 -2.32
C ALA A 183 8.49 -10.08 -1.69
N PRO A 184 8.64 -10.02 -0.36
CA PRO A 184 9.94 -10.18 0.29
C PRO A 184 10.60 -11.50 -0.12
N GLN A 185 11.92 -11.54 -0.16
CA GLN A 185 12.71 -12.67 -0.64
C GLN A 185 13.59 -13.24 0.48
N ALA A 186 14.15 -14.43 0.31
CA ALA A 186 15.12 -14.98 1.27
C ALA A 186 16.47 -14.24 1.29
N ASN A 187 16.84 -13.60 0.17
CA ASN A 187 18.12 -12.92 -0.04
C ASN A 187 18.01 -11.91 -1.19
N GLY A 188 19.05 -11.10 -1.37
CA GLY A 188 19.11 -10.06 -2.40
C GLY A 188 18.50 -8.73 -1.96
N THR A 189 18.28 -7.84 -2.92
CA THR A 189 17.89 -6.43 -2.67
C THR A 189 16.57 -6.28 -1.93
N TYR A 190 15.71 -7.28 -2.04
CA TYR A 190 14.37 -7.32 -1.46
C TYR A 190 14.26 -8.41 -0.39
N ALA A 191 15.37 -8.74 0.28
CA ALA A 191 15.37 -9.76 1.32
C ALA A 191 14.54 -9.32 2.52
N PHE A 192 13.89 -10.27 3.18
CA PHE A 192 13.01 -9.99 4.31
C PHE A 192 13.73 -9.31 5.49
N ASN A 193 15.04 -9.53 5.63
CA ASN A 193 15.83 -9.04 6.75
C ASN A 193 16.50 -7.67 6.48
N GLU A 194 16.15 -7.00 5.39
CA GLU A 194 16.65 -5.65 5.07
C GLU A 194 15.78 -4.60 5.76
N THR A 195 16.42 -3.58 6.32
CA THR A 195 15.77 -2.47 6.99
C THR A 195 16.21 -1.14 6.37
N TYR A 196 15.31 -0.16 6.43
CA TYR A 196 15.47 1.12 5.77
C TYR A 196 15.07 2.25 6.71
N TYR A 197 15.79 3.37 6.64
CA TYR A 197 15.27 4.65 7.11
C TYR A 197 14.17 5.14 6.17
N TRP A 198 13.25 5.94 6.69
CA TRP A 198 12.15 6.44 5.89
C TRP A 198 12.59 7.63 5.02
N GLY A 199 12.20 7.66 3.75
CA GLY A 199 12.49 8.75 2.81
C GLY A 199 13.95 8.82 2.37
N ASP A 200 14.52 10.03 2.40
CA ASP A 200 15.90 10.38 1.98
C ASP A 200 16.92 10.35 3.14
N ARG A 201 16.52 9.81 4.30
CA ARG A 201 17.34 9.80 5.51
C ARG A 201 18.54 8.87 5.37
N THR A 202 19.66 9.21 5.99
CA THR A 202 20.93 8.50 5.75
C THR A 202 21.44 7.80 7.00
N ILE A 203 21.75 8.51 8.08
CA ILE A 203 22.25 7.94 9.34
C ILE A 203 21.82 8.84 10.51
N ASN A 204 21.31 8.26 11.59
CA ASN A 204 21.18 8.95 12.87
C ASN A 204 22.03 8.25 13.93
N ASN A 205 23.12 8.90 14.34
CA ASN A 205 24.10 8.39 15.33
C ASN A 205 23.55 8.34 16.78
N ARG A 206 22.23 8.32 16.97
CA ARG A 206 21.60 8.37 18.30
C ARG A 206 20.93 7.07 18.74
N ASP A 207 20.65 6.15 17.82
CA ASP A 207 20.07 4.83 18.14
C ASP A 207 21.08 3.70 17.98
N TYR A 208 20.85 2.62 18.73
CA TYR A 208 21.70 1.43 18.76
C TYR A 208 21.56 0.52 17.51
N SER A 209 20.73 0.87 16.54
CA SER A 209 20.47 0.07 15.33
C SER A 209 20.63 0.90 14.06
N GLU A 210 21.56 0.50 13.20
CA GLU A 210 21.73 1.05 11.86
C GLU A 210 20.81 0.31 10.88
N ALA A 211 20.22 1.03 9.93
CA ALA A 211 19.55 0.41 8.78
C ALA A 211 20.54 -0.46 8.01
N SER A 212 20.12 -1.66 7.61
CA SER A 212 20.96 -2.64 6.93
C SER A 212 20.29 -3.09 5.65
N CYS A 213 20.96 -2.87 4.53
CA CYS A 213 20.49 -3.22 3.20
C CYS A 213 21.68 -3.47 2.25
N ILE A 214 21.46 -4.15 1.13
CA ILE A 214 22.47 -4.32 0.06
C ILE A 214 22.41 -3.27 -1.07
N LEU A 215 21.77 -2.11 -0.86
CA LEU A 215 21.71 -1.06 -1.88
C LEU A 215 23.09 -0.43 -2.14
N ASP A 216 23.32 0.08 -3.35
CA ASP A 216 24.54 0.82 -3.73
C ASP A 216 24.60 2.25 -3.12
N GLY A 217 23.76 2.56 -2.12
CA GLY A 217 23.62 3.85 -1.47
C GLY A 217 23.09 3.72 -0.04
N ASP A 218 22.64 4.82 0.55
CA ASP A 218 22.08 4.80 1.90
C ASP A 218 20.85 3.89 2.00
N CYS A 219 20.74 3.15 3.11
CA CYS A 219 19.62 2.24 3.35
C CYS A 219 18.37 3.02 3.74
N ASN A 220 17.71 3.57 2.73
CA ASN A 220 16.48 4.32 2.87
C ASN A 220 15.45 3.98 1.79
N THR A 221 14.20 4.35 2.06
CA THR A 221 13.10 3.93 1.18
C THR A 221 13.12 4.65 -0.18
N ASP A 222 13.68 5.85 -0.29
CA ASP A 222 13.81 6.54 -1.58
C ASP A 222 14.80 5.82 -2.50
N ASN A 223 15.94 5.35 -1.96
CA ASN A 223 16.91 4.54 -2.71
C ASN A 223 16.36 3.14 -3.04
N LEU A 224 15.59 2.53 -2.13
CA LEU A 224 14.89 1.26 -2.39
C LEU A 224 13.92 1.38 -3.57
N VAL A 225 13.11 2.45 -3.58
CA VAL A 225 12.19 2.76 -4.69
C VAL A 225 12.96 3.00 -5.99
N ALA A 226 14.02 3.81 -5.94
CA ALA A 226 14.84 4.11 -7.11
C ALA A 226 15.48 2.84 -7.70
N GLU A 227 15.94 1.91 -6.85
CA GLU A 227 16.51 0.63 -7.31
C GLU A 227 15.42 -0.28 -7.90
N ALA A 228 14.22 -0.35 -7.32
CA ALA A 228 13.10 -1.09 -7.92
C ALA A 228 12.70 -0.58 -9.30
N ASP A 229 12.63 0.75 -9.47
CA ASP A 229 12.34 1.36 -10.76
C ASP A 229 13.47 1.16 -11.77
N LYS A 230 14.73 1.24 -11.33
CA LYS A 230 15.91 0.98 -12.18
C LYS A 230 15.97 -0.48 -12.64
N GLN A 231 15.66 -1.42 -11.76
CA GLN A 231 15.61 -2.85 -12.09
C GLN A 231 14.37 -3.23 -12.91
N GLN A 232 13.39 -2.32 -13.02
CA GLN A 232 12.06 -2.64 -13.54
C GLN A 232 11.47 -3.85 -12.79
N LEU A 233 11.49 -3.83 -11.46
CA LEU A 233 11.02 -4.93 -10.63
C LEU A 233 9.64 -5.42 -11.12
N CYS A 234 9.55 -6.70 -11.47
CA CYS A 234 8.36 -7.34 -12.05
C CYS A 234 7.86 -6.67 -13.35
N GLY A 235 8.79 -6.19 -14.16
CA GLY A 235 8.54 -5.54 -15.45
C GLY A 235 7.92 -4.14 -15.33
N ARG A 236 8.03 -3.48 -14.16
CA ARG A 236 7.35 -2.21 -13.86
C ARG A 236 8.27 -1.16 -13.24
N SER A 237 7.90 0.10 -13.44
CA SER A 237 8.35 1.26 -12.67
C SER A 237 7.18 1.97 -12.00
N GLY A 238 7.48 2.99 -11.20
CA GLY A 238 6.52 3.71 -10.36
C GLY A 238 6.25 2.97 -9.06
N TRP A 239 7.24 2.22 -8.56
CA TRP A 239 7.18 1.61 -7.23
C TRP A 239 7.17 2.70 -6.15
N ARG A 240 6.53 2.42 -5.03
CA ARG A 240 6.44 3.34 -3.89
C ARG A 240 6.12 2.57 -2.61
N LEU A 241 6.28 3.23 -1.47
CA LEU A 241 5.67 2.76 -0.23
C LEU A 241 4.14 2.78 -0.35
N ALA A 242 3.49 1.84 0.35
CA ALA A 242 2.04 1.73 0.40
C ALA A 242 1.42 2.70 1.42
N THR A 243 0.20 3.14 1.15
CA THR A 243 -0.64 3.78 2.17
C THR A 243 -1.11 2.74 3.18
N ARG A 244 -1.62 3.21 4.32
CA ARG A 244 -2.21 2.33 5.34
C ARG A 244 -3.49 1.67 4.80
N ALA A 245 -4.28 2.39 4.00
CA ALA A 245 -5.45 1.88 3.31
C ALA A 245 -5.10 0.79 2.28
N GLU A 246 -3.97 0.90 1.58
CA GLU A 246 -3.49 -0.14 0.67
C GLU A 246 -3.03 -1.38 1.42
N TRP A 247 -2.27 -1.23 2.51
CA TRP A 247 -1.92 -2.36 3.38
C TRP A 247 -3.16 -3.12 3.85
N GLN A 248 -4.24 -2.43 4.23
CA GLN A 248 -5.51 -3.03 4.62
C GLN A 248 -6.21 -3.84 3.51
N THR A 249 -5.78 -3.73 2.25
CA THR A 249 -6.27 -4.62 1.18
C THR A 249 -5.63 -6.01 1.25
N LEU A 250 -4.41 -6.13 1.78
CA LEU A 250 -3.70 -7.40 1.95
C LEU A 250 -3.93 -8.04 3.31
N LEU A 251 -4.01 -7.22 4.36
CA LEU A 251 -4.03 -7.72 5.73
C LEU A 251 -5.43 -8.18 6.16
N ASP A 252 -5.51 -9.35 6.81
CA ASP A 252 -6.72 -9.84 7.48
C ASP A 252 -6.36 -10.35 8.89
N LYS A 253 -7.02 -9.79 9.91
CA LYS A 253 -6.83 -10.16 11.32
C LYS A 253 -6.95 -11.63 11.58
N LYS A 254 -7.76 -12.33 10.80
CA LYS A 254 -7.98 -13.77 10.96
C LYS A 254 -6.74 -14.58 10.63
N LEU A 255 -5.88 -14.08 9.75
CA LEU A 255 -4.64 -14.76 9.38
C LEU A 255 -3.56 -14.62 10.46
N PHE A 256 -3.75 -13.73 11.44
CA PHE A 256 -2.82 -13.59 12.55
C PHE A 256 -2.95 -14.75 13.54
N ASP A 257 -1.83 -15.35 13.92
CA ASP A 257 -1.75 -16.40 14.94
C ASP A 257 -0.45 -16.29 15.72
N GLU A 258 -0.57 -15.92 17.00
CA GLU A 258 0.57 -15.73 17.90
C GLU A 258 1.34 -17.04 18.15
N ASP A 259 0.65 -18.18 18.27
CA ASP A 259 1.27 -19.46 18.62
C ASP A 259 2.18 -19.96 17.49
N SER A 260 1.76 -19.77 16.24
CA SER A 260 2.54 -20.12 15.05
C SER A 260 3.45 -19.01 14.55
N LYS A 261 3.41 -17.82 15.18
CA LYS A 261 4.10 -16.60 14.75
C LYS A 261 3.74 -16.17 13.32
N GLN A 262 2.45 -16.23 13.02
CA GLN A 262 1.91 -15.85 11.73
C GLN A 262 1.40 -14.40 11.74
N SER A 263 1.91 -13.61 10.81
CA SER A 263 1.51 -12.22 10.57
C SER A 263 0.11 -12.18 9.92
N PRO A 264 -0.61 -11.03 9.96
CA PRO A 264 -1.96 -10.93 9.39
C PRO A 264 -1.99 -10.91 7.85
N ILE A 265 -1.13 -11.67 7.16
CA ILE A 265 -1.00 -11.73 5.71
C ILE A 265 -0.95 -13.19 5.21
N ASN A 266 -1.24 -13.39 3.94
CA ASN A 266 -1.31 -14.71 3.34
C ASN A 266 0.09 -15.26 2.95
N ASN A 267 0.69 -16.09 3.81
CA ASN A 267 2.06 -16.60 3.63
C ASN A 267 2.30 -17.42 2.36
N PHE A 268 1.27 -18.03 1.79
CA PHE A 268 1.41 -18.72 0.51
C PHE A 268 1.84 -17.76 -0.61
N TYR A 269 1.52 -16.47 -0.48
CA TYR A 269 1.90 -15.39 -1.39
C TYR A 269 3.05 -14.52 -0.85
N PHE A 270 3.15 -14.39 0.48
CA PHE A 270 4.16 -13.56 1.18
C PHE A 270 4.95 -14.37 2.22
N PRO A 271 5.68 -15.41 1.81
CA PRO A 271 6.23 -16.46 2.69
C PRO A 271 7.28 -15.99 3.68
N TYR A 272 7.89 -14.83 3.46
CA TYR A 272 8.96 -14.31 4.31
C TYR A 272 8.53 -13.17 5.24
N VAL A 273 7.27 -12.70 5.17
CA VAL A 273 6.80 -11.63 6.08
C VAL A 273 6.81 -12.11 7.53
N ASP A 274 6.46 -13.37 7.80
CA ASP A 274 6.52 -13.99 9.12
C ASP A 274 7.91 -14.12 9.73
N SER A 275 8.95 -14.00 8.91
CA SER A 275 10.31 -13.92 9.46
C SER A 275 10.52 -12.62 10.24
N ASN A 276 9.65 -11.64 10.03
CA ASN A 276 9.54 -10.37 10.74
C ASN A 276 8.21 -10.30 11.53
N TYR A 277 7.84 -11.40 12.19
CA TYR A 277 6.63 -11.48 12.99
C TYR A 277 6.55 -10.36 14.02
N ASP A 278 5.39 -9.69 14.10
CA ASP A 278 5.11 -8.60 15.04
C ASP A 278 6.05 -7.37 14.86
N GLU A 279 6.53 -7.14 13.63
CA GLU A 279 7.39 -6.01 13.29
C GLU A 279 6.66 -4.92 12.50
N ALA A 280 7.29 -3.74 12.45
CA ALA A 280 6.77 -2.58 11.74
C ALA A 280 7.31 -2.48 10.31
N TYR A 281 6.40 -2.13 9.38
CA TYR A 281 6.69 -1.83 7.99
C TYR A 281 6.37 -0.37 7.69
N TRP A 282 7.23 0.31 6.95
CA TRP A 282 6.98 1.69 6.55
C TRP A 282 5.74 1.84 5.66
N THR A 283 4.95 2.87 5.95
CA THR A 283 3.92 3.38 5.04
C THR A 283 4.41 4.65 4.34
N ASN A 284 3.68 5.11 3.32
CA ASN A 284 3.97 6.37 2.64
C ASN A 284 3.44 7.62 3.37
N SER A 285 2.91 7.45 4.59
CA SER A 285 2.27 8.53 5.33
C SER A 285 3.24 9.16 6.33
N PHE A 286 3.42 10.47 6.20
CA PHE A 286 4.21 11.29 7.12
C PHE A 286 3.28 12.14 8.00
N THR A 287 3.69 12.37 9.25
CA THR A 287 3.00 13.26 10.17
C THR A 287 4.00 14.09 10.97
N LEU A 288 3.58 15.29 11.37
CA LEU A 288 4.31 16.08 12.35
C LEU A 288 3.61 15.89 13.68
N TYR A 289 4.32 15.37 14.68
CA TYR A 289 3.79 15.11 16.01
C TYR A 289 4.21 16.22 16.98
N PRO A 290 3.48 17.36 17.07
CA PRO A 290 3.92 18.59 17.73
C PRO A 290 4.36 18.44 19.19
N ASN A 291 3.84 17.45 19.94
CA ASN A 291 4.20 17.21 21.35
C ASN A 291 4.94 15.89 21.59
N GLY A 292 5.34 15.18 20.52
CA GLY A 292 6.16 13.96 20.58
C GLY A 292 7.66 14.25 20.53
N HIS A 293 8.00 15.54 20.47
CA HIS A 293 9.36 16.05 20.49
C HIS A 293 9.65 16.62 21.88
N ASP A 294 10.72 16.18 22.53
CA ASP A 294 11.11 16.78 23.80
C ASP A 294 11.46 18.27 23.57
N ILE A 295 10.79 19.17 24.30
CA ILE A 295 10.88 20.63 24.14
C ILE A 295 12.32 21.13 24.37
N LYS A 296 13.15 20.28 25.00
CA LYS A 296 14.59 20.40 25.09
C LYS A 296 15.22 19.11 24.61
N ALA A 297 15.64 19.05 23.35
CA ALA A 297 16.46 17.96 22.84
C ALA A 297 17.67 17.75 23.75
N THR A 298 17.61 16.76 24.63
CA THR A 298 18.78 16.34 25.41
C THR A 298 19.66 15.48 24.50
N ALA A 299 20.96 15.40 24.81
CA ALA A 299 21.88 14.59 24.02
C ALA A 299 21.50 13.09 23.99
N ASP A 300 20.69 12.66 24.96
CA ASP A 300 20.28 11.27 25.19
C ASP A 300 18.77 11.03 24.93
N ASP A 301 18.10 11.92 24.20
CA ASP A 301 16.70 11.72 23.81
C ASP A 301 16.60 10.63 22.73
N TRP A 302 16.12 9.47 23.17
CA TRP A 302 15.89 8.25 22.42
C TRP A 302 14.77 8.35 21.38
N GLN A 303 13.90 9.36 21.44
CA GLN A 303 12.83 9.50 20.45
C GLN A 303 13.30 10.17 19.16
N GLY A 304 14.55 10.69 19.12
CA GLY A 304 15.23 11.13 17.89
C GLY A 304 14.53 12.23 17.09
N SER A 305 13.42 12.77 17.60
CA SER A 305 12.46 13.55 16.88
C SER A 305 12.80 15.03 17.13
N ASN A 306 13.66 15.58 16.29
CA ASN A 306 13.90 17.03 16.26
C ASN A 306 12.98 17.66 15.19
N PRO A 307 12.80 19.00 15.15
CA PRO A 307 11.89 19.63 14.19
C PRO A 307 12.18 19.36 12.69
N LEU A 308 13.37 18.82 12.37
CA LEU A 308 13.80 18.39 11.04
C LEU A 308 13.66 16.88 10.82
N VAL A 309 13.57 16.08 11.89
CA VAL A 309 13.32 14.64 11.90
C VAL A 309 11.85 14.44 12.28
N GLY A 310 10.98 14.45 11.27
CA GLY A 310 9.58 14.16 11.49
C GLY A 310 9.31 12.67 11.64
N ASP A 311 8.03 12.33 11.77
CA ASP A 311 7.58 10.98 12.06
C ASP A 311 6.82 10.40 10.86
N ALA A 312 7.04 9.13 10.59
CA ALA A 312 6.31 8.39 9.57
C ALA A 312 5.43 7.32 10.21
N HIS A 313 4.27 7.07 9.61
CA HIS A 313 3.41 5.98 10.04
C HIS A 313 3.99 4.63 9.59
N VAL A 314 3.84 3.64 10.44
CA VAL A 314 4.13 2.24 10.16
C VAL A 314 2.84 1.43 10.11
N MET A 315 2.90 0.31 9.40
CA MET A 315 1.97 -0.80 9.53
C MET A 315 2.62 -1.85 10.43
N TRP A 316 1.99 -2.16 11.56
CA TRP A 316 2.48 -3.15 12.51
C TRP A 316 1.89 -4.51 12.15
N MET A 317 2.73 -5.52 11.90
CA MET A 317 2.30 -6.84 11.45
C MET A 317 1.85 -7.72 12.61
N GLY A 318 0.92 -7.20 13.42
CA GLY A 318 0.36 -7.87 14.59
C GLY A 318 -1.17 -7.83 14.61
N GLU A 319 -1.79 -8.28 15.71
CA GLU A 319 -3.27 -8.34 15.85
C GLU A 319 -3.95 -6.97 15.70
N ASP A 320 -3.25 -5.90 16.09
CA ASP A 320 -3.75 -4.53 16.15
C ASP A 320 -3.37 -3.68 14.92
N PHE A 321 -3.04 -4.30 13.77
CA PHE A 321 -2.63 -3.58 12.56
C PHE A 321 -3.67 -2.56 12.07
N ASP A 322 -4.95 -2.75 12.38
CA ASP A 322 -6.03 -1.83 12.00
C ASP A 322 -6.24 -0.69 13.00
N PHE A 323 -5.41 -0.60 14.05
CA PHE A 323 -5.50 0.44 15.06
C PHE A 323 -5.25 1.81 14.41
N ALA A 324 -6.33 2.56 14.21
CA ALA A 324 -6.34 3.79 13.44
C ALA A 324 -5.39 4.89 13.98
N ASN A 325 -4.99 4.80 15.26
CA ASN A 325 -4.17 5.78 15.95
C ASN A 325 -2.78 5.23 16.32
N MET A 326 -2.22 4.34 15.49
CA MET A 326 -0.87 3.84 15.75
C MET A 326 0.13 5.00 15.75
N PRO A 327 0.93 5.16 16.83
CA PRO A 327 1.84 6.28 16.94
C PRO A 327 2.85 6.22 15.79
N PRO A 328 3.14 7.37 15.16
CA PRO A 328 4.16 7.41 14.14
C PRO A 328 5.53 7.14 14.77
N ARG A 329 6.49 6.73 13.95
CA ARG A 329 7.86 6.40 14.34
C ARG A 329 8.79 7.44 13.76
N SER A 330 9.91 7.69 14.43
CA SER A 330 10.92 8.60 13.91
C SER A 330 11.38 8.11 12.54
N THR A 331 11.45 9.01 11.56
CA THR A 331 11.91 8.69 10.19
C THR A 331 13.34 8.14 10.12
N ASN A 332 14.10 8.26 11.22
CA ASN A 332 15.45 7.74 11.37
C ASN A 332 15.52 6.38 12.08
N GLU A 333 14.41 5.75 12.43
CA GLU A 333 14.44 4.36 12.92
C GLU A 333 14.56 3.39 11.73
N PRO A 334 15.34 2.31 11.82
CA PRO A 334 15.35 1.29 10.79
C PRO A 334 14.11 0.39 10.90
N HIS A 335 13.29 0.33 9.86
CA HIS A 335 12.13 -0.56 9.78
C HIS A 335 12.07 -1.27 8.43
N PHE A 336 11.23 -2.31 8.34
CA PHE A 336 11.03 -3.04 7.09
C PHE A 336 10.24 -2.21 6.08
N ALA A 337 10.37 -2.53 4.79
CA ALA A 337 9.60 -1.89 3.74
C ALA A 337 9.13 -2.94 2.73
N MET A 338 7.89 -2.77 2.25
CA MET A 338 7.34 -3.53 1.13
C MET A 338 6.77 -2.55 0.14
N LEU A 339 7.16 -2.70 -1.13
CA LEU A 339 6.75 -1.77 -2.17
C LEU A 339 5.43 -2.17 -2.81
N VAL A 340 4.68 -1.18 -3.27
CA VAL A 340 3.46 -1.34 -4.04
C VAL A 340 3.54 -0.54 -5.35
N ASN A 341 2.84 -1.03 -6.37
CA ASN A 341 2.65 -0.40 -7.67
C ASN A 341 1.17 -0.46 -8.06
N GLY A 342 0.66 0.62 -8.65
CA GLY A 342 -0.74 0.73 -9.06
C GLY A 342 -1.39 2.02 -8.61
N THR A 343 -2.70 2.14 -8.87
CA THR A 343 -3.50 3.32 -8.51
C THR A 343 -3.50 3.51 -6.99
N VAL A 344 -3.15 4.72 -6.54
CA VAL A 344 -3.08 5.04 -5.10
C VAL A 344 -4.46 4.91 -4.46
N ILE A 345 -4.57 4.13 -3.38
CA ILE A 345 -5.73 4.14 -2.48
C ILE A 345 -5.37 5.03 -1.28
N PRO A 346 -5.85 6.29 -1.22
CA PRO A 346 -5.41 7.23 -0.19
C PRO A 346 -5.90 6.86 1.21
N ASP A 347 -5.09 7.20 2.22
CA ASP A 347 -5.53 7.18 3.61
C ASP A 347 -6.65 8.19 3.84
N LYS A 348 -7.69 7.78 4.59
CA LYS A 348 -8.71 8.71 5.06
C LYS A 348 -8.13 9.59 6.17
N LYS A 349 -7.98 10.89 5.89
CA LYS A 349 -7.52 11.88 6.86
C LYS A 349 -8.72 12.45 7.62
N GLY A 350 -8.81 12.18 8.93
CA GLY A 350 -9.87 12.69 9.80
C GLY A 350 -9.58 14.07 10.41
N ASN A 351 -8.51 14.72 9.97
CA ASN A 351 -7.94 15.92 10.58
C ASN A 351 -7.93 17.14 9.63
N GLU A 352 -8.72 17.12 8.57
CA GLU A 352 -8.81 18.23 7.63
C GLU A 352 -9.34 19.50 8.31
N VAL A 353 -8.71 20.63 8.02
CA VAL A 353 -9.27 21.95 8.29
C VAL A 353 -9.78 22.45 6.94
N PRO A 354 -11.08 22.82 6.82
CA PRO A 354 -11.61 23.49 5.64
C PRO A 354 -11.00 24.90 5.52
N GLU A 355 -11.81 25.94 5.40
CA GLU A 355 -11.36 27.34 5.39
C GLU A 355 -10.86 27.83 6.77
N ILE A 356 -9.76 28.59 6.75
CA ILE A 356 -9.30 29.37 7.89
C ILE A 356 -10.13 30.65 8.01
N ALA A 357 -11.08 30.65 8.94
CA ALA A 357 -11.88 31.84 9.27
C ALA A 357 -11.10 32.95 10.01
N THR A 358 -9.98 32.61 10.64
CA THR A 358 -9.13 33.61 11.30
C THR A 358 -8.40 34.45 10.24
N ILE A 359 -8.42 35.77 10.38
CA ILE A 359 -7.71 36.66 9.47
C ILE A 359 -6.20 36.36 9.55
N LEU A 360 -5.57 36.14 8.40
CA LEU A 360 -4.13 35.88 8.27
C LEU A 360 -3.46 37.12 7.66
N PRO A 361 -3.04 38.09 8.49
CA PRO A 361 -2.50 39.34 7.97
C PRO A 361 -1.16 39.10 7.24
N PRO A 362 -0.95 39.73 6.08
CA PRO A 362 0.35 39.72 5.40
C PRO A 362 1.50 40.11 6.33
N GLN A 363 2.63 39.41 6.21
CA GLN A 363 3.81 39.69 7.01
C GLN A 363 4.33 41.10 6.71
N SER A 364 4.67 41.85 7.75
CA SER A 364 5.28 43.18 7.59
C SER A 364 6.81 43.06 7.48
N VAL A 365 7.37 43.59 6.40
CA VAL A 365 8.81 43.62 6.11
C VAL A 365 9.25 45.08 6.01
N ALA A 366 10.42 45.40 6.56
CA ALA A 366 11.01 46.74 6.43
C ALA A 366 11.60 46.94 5.03
N ASP A 367 11.57 48.16 4.51
CA ASP A 367 12.00 48.52 3.14
C ASP A 367 13.44 48.10 2.79
N ASP A 368 14.30 47.91 3.79
CA ASP A 368 15.72 47.55 3.63
C ASP A 368 16.04 46.07 3.94
N VAL A 369 15.03 45.27 4.29
CA VAL A 369 15.20 43.85 4.60
C VAL A 369 14.91 43.00 3.37
N ASP A 370 15.92 42.26 2.90
CA ASP A 370 15.72 41.23 1.88
C ASP A 370 14.96 40.04 2.48
N GLU A 371 13.67 39.92 2.16
CA GLU A 371 12.84 38.82 2.63
C GLU A 371 13.33 37.45 2.13
N ASN A 372 13.99 37.41 0.97
CA ASN A 372 14.48 36.17 0.36
C ASN A 372 15.68 35.61 1.13
N ALA A 373 16.48 36.45 1.78
CA ALA A 373 17.57 35.95 2.63
C ALA A 373 17.06 35.18 3.86
N SER A 374 15.81 35.41 4.27
CA SER A 374 15.24 34.87 5.52
C SER A 374 14.06 33.95 5.31
N TRP A 375 13.77 33.50 4.08
CA TRP A 375 12.57 32.70 3.77
C TRP A 375 12.43 31.45 4.66
N LYS A 376 13.55 30.83 5.05
CA LYS A 376 13.62 29.61 5.89
C LYS A 376 13.09 29.80 7.31
N SER A 377 12.90 31.04 7.77
CA SER A 377 12.25 31.31 9.07
C SER A 377 10.74 31.08 9.01
N ARG A 378 10.15 31.22 7.82
CA ARG A 378 8.71 31.11 7.57
C ARG A 378 8.35 29.84 6.84
N PHE A 379 9.10 29.44 5.83
CA PHE A 379 8.73 28.33 4.97
C PHE A 379 9.64 27.12 5.15
N VAL A 380 9.06 25.93 5.02
CA VAL A 380 9.78 24.66 5.01
C VAL A 380 9.38 23.91 3.74
N LYS A 381 10.34 23.37 2.99
CA LYS A 381 10.11 22.55 1.80
C LYS A 381 9.79 21.11 2.19
N HIS A 382 8.81 20.57 1.51
CA HIS A 382 8.37 19.19 1.63
C HIS A 382 8.52 18.42 0.31
N GLY A 383 8.83 17.13 0.43
CA GLY A 383 8.88 16.18 -0.68
C GLY A 383 7.49 15.73 -1.13
N ALA A 384 7.45 14.85 -2.13
CA ALA A 384 6.21 14.41 -2.77
C ALA A 384 5.23 13.66 -1.84
N LEU A 385 5.72 13.07 -0.74
CA LEU A 385 4.90 12.37 0.26
C LEU A 385 4.57 13.24 1.47
N GLY A 386 4.96 14.52 1.47
CA GLY A 386 4.69 15.45 2.58
C GLY A 386 5.77 15.46 3.66
N GLN A 387 6.91 14.78 3.45
CA GLN A 387 8.05 14.80 4.36
C GLN A 387 8.83 16.10 4.30
N ILE A 388 9.34 16.56 5.43
CA ILE A 388 10.32 17.66 5.46
C ILE A 388 11.62 17.18 4.82
N LEU A 389 12.09 17.89 3.79
CA LEU A 389 13.37 17.59 3.13
C LEU A 389 14.54 17.95 4.06
N VAL A 390 15.56 17.09 4.14
CA VAL A 390 16.78 17.36 4.93
C VAL A 390 17.40 18.69 4.50
N GLU A 391 17.59 18.84 3.19
CA GLU A 391 18.18 20.03 2.59
C GLU A 391 17.08 20.97 2.08
N GLN A 392 17.07 22.20 2.57
CA GLN A 392 16.05 23.21 2.23
C GLN A 392 16.38 24.01 0.95
N ASP A 393 17.62 23.92 0.45
CA ASP A 393 18.06 24.62 -0.77
C ASP A 393 17.91 23.78 -2.04
N VAL A 394 17.29 22.61 -1.95
CA VAL A 394 17.06 21.73 -3.10
C VAL A 394 16.10 22.31 -4.11
N THR A 395 16.34 22.01 -5.38
CA THR A 395 15.49 22.44 -6.52
C THR A 395 14.30 21.52 -6.73
N LYS A 396 14.34 20.28 -6.22
CA LYS A 396 13.25 19.29 -6.29
C LYS A 396 12.50 19.25 -4.96
N TRP A 397 11.25 19.69 -4.98
CA TRP A 397 10.31 19.72 -3.85
C TRP A 397 8.88 19.84 -4.38
N ALA A 398 7.88 19.47 -3.59
CA ALA A 398 6.48 19.38 -4.01
C ALA A 398 5.57 20.44 -3.37
N CYS A 399 5.72 20.69 -2.07
CA CYS A 399 4.95 21.74 -1.39
C CYS A 399 5.74 22.41 -0.28
N THR A 400 5.23 23.51 0.25
CA THR A 400 5.87 24.23 1.34
C THR A 400 4.94 24.49 2.50
N ALA A 401 5.41 24.23 3.72
CA ALA A 401 4.70 24.59 4.94
C ALA A 401 4.94 26.05 5.30
N ASP A 402 3.88 26.76 5.68
CA ASP A 402 3.94 28.13 6.20
C ASP A 402 3.86 28.12 7.73
N LEU A 403 4.92 28.59 8.38
CA LEU A 403 5.07 28.60 9.82
C LEU A 403 4.69 29.95 10.46
N GLU A 404 4.44 31.00 9.67
CA GLU A 404 4.19 32.36 10.18
C GLU A 404 3.01 32.39 11.17
N TYR A 405 1.96 31.65 10.85
CA TYR A 405 0.69 31.70 11.57
C TYR A 405 0.59 30.69 12.72
N LYS A 406 1.69 30.00 13.09
CA LYS A 406 1.69 29.01 14.19
C LYS A 406 1.20 29.57 15.53
N SER A 407 1.47 30.85 15.80
CA SER A 407 1.05 31.52 17.04
C SER A 407 -0.46 31.80 17.08
N VAL A 408 -1.08 32.01 15.92
CA VAL A 408 -2.50 32.34 15.76
C VAL A 408 -3.36 31.10 15.54
N LEU A 409 -2.81 30.11 14.84
CA LEU A 409 -3.43 28.83 14.52
C LEU A 409 -2.59 27.68 15.10
N PRO A 410 -2.57 27.51 16.44
CA PRO A 410 -1.84 26.42 17.05
C PRO A 410 -2.35 25.08 16.50
N ASN A 411 -1.42 24.12 16.37
CA ASN A 411 -1.69 22.75 15.89
C ASN A 411 -2.34 22.70 14.50
N THR A 412 -2.09 23.68 13.65
CA THR A 412 -2.56 23.69 12.25
C THR A 412 -1.37 23.77 11.32
N GLN A 413 -1.27 22.80 10.42
CA GLN A 413 -0.33 22.86 9.31
C GLN A 413 -1.00 23.54 8.13
N ILE A 414 -0.31 24.52 7.54
CA ILE A 414 -0.69 25.18 6.30
C ILE A 414 0.34 24.79 5.25
N LEU A 415 -0.10 24.13 4.18
CA LEU A 415 0.74 23.76 3.04
C LEU A 415 0.30 24.51 1.79
N TRP A 416 1.27 25.05 1.06
CA TRP A 416 1.08 25.67 -0.24
C TRP A 416 1.66 24.79 -1.32
N GLN A 417 0.87 24.53 -2.37
CA GLN A 417 1.31 23.76 -3.52
C GLN A 417 2.45 24.51 -4.23
N ARG A 418 3.49 23.79 -4.65
CA ARG A 418 4.43 24.33 -5.63
C ARG A 418 3.71 24.44 -6.97
N ILE A 419 3.99 25.50 -7.73
CA ILE A 419 3.38 25.72 -9.04
C ILE A 419 4.46 25.77 -10.12
N SER A 420 4.05 25.86 -11.38
CA SER A 420 4.94 26.14 -12.50
C SER A 420 4.49 27.42 -13.19
N LYS A 421 5.44 28.27 -13.60
CA LYS A 421 5.15 29.50 -14.36
C LYS A 421 4.43 29.24 -15.68
N ASP A 422 4.70 28.08 -16.28
CA ASP A 422 4.17 27.68 -17.59
C ASP A 422 2.89 26.83 -17.46
N ALA A 423 2.33 26.71 -16.25
CA ALA A 423 1.09 25.98 -16.03
C ALA A 423 -0.07 26.63 -16.82
N PRO A 424 -0.97 25.83 -17.43
CA PRO A 424 -2.08 26.38 -18.20
C PRO A 424 -3.01 27.19 -17.29
N LEU A 425 -3.46 28.34 -17.81
CA LEU A 425 -4.52 29.12 -17.18
C LEU A 425 -5.81 28.31 -17.18
N ARG A 426 -6.65 28.54 -16.17
CA ARG A 426 -7.88 27.79 -15.93
C ARG A 426 -9.01 28.74 -15.63
N ASN A 427 -10.19 28.44 -16.13
CA ASN A 427 -11.42 29.02 -15.60
C ASN A 427 -11.73 28.44 -14.21
N HIS A 428 -12.67 29.05 -13.48
CA HIS A 428 -12.93 28.66 -12.09
C HIS A 428 -13.35 27.19 -11.96
N ALA A 429 -14.21 26.68 -12.85
CA ALA A 429 -14.64 25.28 -12.83
C ALA A 429 -13.47 24.30 -13.10
N GLN A 430 -12.58 24.65 -14.03
CA GLN A 430 -11.36 23.90 -14.31
C GLN A 430 -10.37 23.95 -13.13
N ALA A 431 -10.30 25.07 -12.39
CA ALA A 431 -9.48 25.21 -11.21
C ALA A 431 -9.95 24.29 -10.06
N VAL A 432 -11.27 24.20 -9.86
CA VAL A 432 -11.87 23.23 -8.92
C VAL A 432 -11.59 21.78 -9.33
N GLU A 433 -11.69 21.46 -10.62
CA GLU A 433 -11.38 20.11 -11.10
C GLU A 433 -9.89 19.78 -10.99
N TYR A 434 -9.02 20.76 -11.22
CA TYR A 434 -7.58 20.61 -10.99
C TYR A 434 -7.27 20.23 -9.53
N ALA A 435 -7.93 20.86 -8.55
CA ALA A 435 -7.76 20.47 -7.15
C ALA A 435 -8.14 18.99 -6.89
N LYS A 436 -9.19 18.47 -7.54
CA LYS A 436 -9.56 17.05 -7.43
C LYS A 436 -8.50 16.13 -8.03
N GLN A 437 -7.89 16.51 -9.15
CA GLN A 437 -6.80 15.75 -9.77
C GLN A 437 -5.57 15.70 -8.87
N VAL A 438 -5.20 16.84 -8.27
CA VAL A 438 -4.10 16.92 -7.29
C VAL A 438 -4.38 16.04 -6.07
N ASN A 439 -5.63 16.03 -5.57
CA ASN A 439 -6.04 15.15 -4.47
C ASN A 439 -5.99 13.67 -4.82
N GLN A 440 -6.37 13.30 -6.05
CA GLN A 440 -6.23 11.91 -6.52
C GLN A 440 -4.76 11.48 -6.60
N ALA A 441 -3.87 12.39 -6.99
CA ALA A 441 -2.43 12.16 -7.01
C ALA A 441 -1.79 12.15 -5.59
N SER A 442 -2.55 12.54 -4.56
CA SER A 442 -2.06 12.68 -3.19
C SER A 442 -0.78 13.52 -3.08
N GLU A 443 -0.72 14.63 -3.84
CA GLU A 443 0.48 15.46 -3.92
C GLU A 443 0.89 15.97 -2.53
N CYS A 444 2.19 15.90 -2.21
CA CYS A 444 2.72 16.20 -0.89
C CYS A 444 2.07 15.39 0.23
N GLY A 445 1.62 14.17 -0.07
CA GLY A 445 0.90 13.29 0.85
C GLY A 445 -0.48 13.81 1.25
N GLN A 446 -1.05 14.83 0.59
CA GLN A 446 -2.33 15.44 0.95
C GLN A 446 -3.44 15.12 -0.05
N THR A 447 -4.66 14.96 0.46
CA THR A 447 -5.86 14.62 -0.32
C THR A 447 -6.98 15.64 -0.18
N ASN A 448 -6.66 16.79 0.43
CA ASN A 448 -7.59 17.86 0.76
C ASN A 448 -7.13 19.23 0.21
N TRP A 449 -6.33 19.24 -0.86
CA TRP A 449 -6.00 20.44 -1.62
C TRP A 449 -7.27 21.11 -2.14
N ARG A 450 -7.32 22.43 -1.98
CA ARG A 450 -8.44 23.26 -2.38
C ARG A 450 -7.97 24.63 -2.85
N LEU A 451 -8.85 25.35 -3.54
CA LEU A 451 -8.63 26.76 -3.80
C LEU A 451 -8.60 27.51 -2.46
N PRO A 452 -7.59 28.36 -2.21
CA PRO A 452 -7.52 29.18 -1.01
C PRO A 452 -8.66 30.18 -1.00
N THR A 453 -9.03 30.67 0.17
CA THR A 453 -9.88 31.86 0.26
C THR A 453 -9.04 33.10 0.00
N GLU A 454 -9.68 34.23 -0.25
CA GLU A 454 -8.98 35.50 -0.44
C GLU A 454 -8.07 35.82 0.76
N ASN A 455 -8.56 35.61 1.98
CA ASN A 455 -7.79 35.79 3.22
C ASN A 455 -6.55 34.89 3.25
N GLU A 456 -6.70 33.62 2.90
CA GLU A 456 -5.60 32.66 2.87
C GLU A 456 -4.58 33.01 1.79
N LEU A 457 -5.02 33.36 0.57
CA LEU A 457 -4.10 33.66 -0.52
C LEU A 457 -3.33 34.98 -0.29
N LYS A 458 -4.01 36.01 0.22
CA LYS A 458 -3.35 37.28 0.60
C LYS A 458 -2.33 37.09 1.71
N SER A 459 -2.44 36.04 2.52
CA SER A 459 -1.46 35.74 3.58
C SER A 459 -0.04 35.50 3.04
N LEU A 460 0.12 35.16 1.75
CA LEU A 460 1.42 35.03 1.08
C LEU A 460 2.04 36.36 0.64
N LEU A 461 1.24 37.43 0.56
CA LEU A 461 1.75 38.76 0.24
C LEU A 461 2.57 39.31 1.42
N ILE A 462 3.36 40.33 1.14
CA ILE A 462 4.08 41.08 2.16
C ILE A 462 3.62 42.54 2.18
N ASN A 463 3.63 43.14 3.37
CA ASN A 463 3.36 44.55 3.58
C ASN A 463 4.68 45.29 3.83
N VAL A 464 5.00 46.29 3.00
CA VAL A 464 6.25 47.05 3.12
C VAL A 464 6.02 48.34 3.92
N GLN A 465 6.69 48.47 5.06
CA GLN A 465 6.67 49.70 5.89
C GLN A 465 7.72 50.70 5.36
N PRO A 466 7.46 52.04 5.36
CA PRO A 466 6.71 52.76 6.40
C PRO A 466 5.52 53.62 5.91
N PHE A 467 4.91 53.32 4.76
CA PHE A 467 3.88 54.21 4.21
C PHE A 467 2.55 54.15 4.98
N ILE A 468 1.83 55.28 4.98
CA ILE A 468 0.54 55.50 5.69
C ILE A 468 -0.59 54.63 5.08
N TYR A 469 -0.37 54.09 3.88
CA TYR A 469 -1.28 53.19 3.18
C TYR A 469 -0.73 51.76 3.21
N GLN A 470 -1.62 50.78 3.41
CA GLN A 470 -1.26 49.37 3.31
C GLN A 470 -0.96 49.05 1.84
N TRP A 471 0.31 48.79 1.53
CA TRP A 471 0.76 48.35 0.21
C TRP A 471 1.18 46.90 0.31
N TYR A 472 0.48 46.05 -0.43
CA TYR A 472 0.80 44.64 -0.53
C TYR A 472 1.52 44.38 -1.84
N ARG A 473 2.57 43.58 -1.81
CA ARG A 473 3.23 43.07 -3.03
C ARG A 473 3.53 41.59 -2.91
N ALA A 474 3.87 40.97 -4.04
CA ALA A 474 4.43 39.63 -4.04
C ALA A 474 5.79 39.63 -3.30
N GLY A 475 5.97 38.68 -2.38
CA GLY A 475 7.21 38.46 -1.64
C GLY A 475 7.80 37.07 -1.92
N TYR A 476 9.08 36.88 -1.58
CA TYR A 476 9.78 35.59 -1.74
C TYR A 476 9.94 35.08 -3.18
N ILE A 477 9.73 35.95 -4.17
CA ILE A 477 9.62 35.62 -5.60
C ILE A 477 10.97 35.32 -6.28
N THR A 478 12.08 35.41 -5.56
CA THR A 478 13.40 34.97 -6.02
C THR A 478 13.95 33.80 -5.19
N SER A 479 13.13 33.24 -4.30
CA SER A 479 13.50 32.16 -3.39
C SER A 479 12.46 31.03 -3.38
N ILE A 480 11.63 30.94 -2.34
CA ILE A 480 10.70 29.81 -2.15
C ILE A 480 9.42 29.93 -2.99
N LEU A 481 9.05 31.14 -3.41
CA LEU A 481 7.91 31.39 -4.29
C LEU A 481 8.37 31.85 -5.68
N ASP A 482 9.56 31.45 -6.10
CA ASP A 482 10.16 31.81 -7.38
C ASP A 482 9.37 31.34 -8.60
N ASP A 483 8.55 30.29 -8.45
CA ASP A 483 7.59 29.80 -9.44
C ASP A 483 6.33 30.67 -9.60
N THR A 484 6.16 31.72 -8.77
CA THR A 484 5.06 32.68 -8.91
C THR A 484 5.29 33.59 -10.10
N VAL A 485 4.24 33.80 -10.90
CA VAL A 485 4.30 34.78 -11.98
C VAL A 485 3.94 36.14 -11.41
N VAL A 486 4.84 37.10 -11.61
CA VAL A 486 4.74 38.46 -11.07
C VAL A 486 4.80 39.45 -12.23
N GLU A 487 3.63 39.96 -12.60
CA GLU A 487 3.42 40.91 -13.69
C GLU A 487 2.06 41.61 -13.48
N ASP A 488 1.75 42.64 -14.27
CA ASP A 488 0.44 43.27 -14.25
C ASP A 488 -0.67 42.24 -14.56
N ASP A 489 -1.78 42.29 -13.82
CA ASP A 489 -2.92 41.37 -13.96
C ASP A 489 -2.59 39.87 -13.75
N SER A 490 -1.59 39.56 -12.94
CA SER A 490 -1.18 38.20 -12.57
C SER A 490 -2.14 37.50 -11.57
N TYR A 491 -3.42 37.39 -11.91
CA TYR A 491 -4.43 36.86 -11.01
C TYR A 491 -4.32 35.35 -10.74
N TYR A 492 -4.61 34.98 -9.50
CA TYR A 492 -4.75 33.61 -9.01
C TYR A 492 -6.14 33.40 -8.40
N TRP A 493 -6.81 32.30 -8.79
CA TRP A 493 -8.17 32.01 -8.33
C TRP A 493 -8.25 31.72 -6.82
N THR A 494 -9.33 32.22 -6.20
CA THR A 494 -9.74 31.86 -4.84
C THR A 494 -11.07 31.11 -4.84
N SER A 495 -11.46 30.53 -3.70
CA SER A 495 -12.80 29.99 -3.45
C SER A 495 -13.78 31.04 -2.90
N THR A 496 -13.33 32.27 -2.65
CA THR A 496 -14.18 33.35 -2.14
C THR A 496 -15.14 33.80 -3.23
N VAL A 497 -16.44 33.68 -2.98
CA VAL A 497 -17.49 34.13 -3.90
C VAL A 497 -17.49 35.67 -3.94
N GLY A 498 -17.59 36.23 -5.15
CA GLY A 498 -17.63 37.67 -5.35
C GLY A 498 -18.83 38.34 -4.68
N SER A 499 -18.70 39.65 -4.45
CA SER A 499 -19.67 40.45 -3.71
C SER A 499 -20.87 40.93 -4.54
N TYR A 500 -20.77 40.86 -5.87
CA TYR A 500 -21.79 41.33 -6.80
C TYR A 500 -22.73 40.19 -7.26
N GLU A 501 -24.03 40.46 -7.28
CA GLU A 501 -25.06 39.54 -7.79
C GLU A 501 -25.30 39.75 -9.30
N PRO A 502 -25.53 38.69 -10.10
CA PRO A 502 -25.62 37.28 -9.68
C PRO A 502 -24.25 36.70 -9.31
N LYS A 503 -24.23 35.68 -8.43
CA LYS A 503 -23.03 34.91 -8.00
C LYS A 503 -22.33 34.13 -9.14
N THR A 504 -21.98 34.79 -10.22
CA THR A 504 -21.22 34.28 -11.37
C THR A 504 -19.75 34.65 -11.32
N GLU A 505 -19.32 35.25 -10.21
CA GLU A 505 -17.98 35.77 -9.99
C GLU A 505 -17.37 35.16 -8.73
N HIS A 506 -16.06 34.93 -8.78
CA HIS A 506 -15.23 34.62 -7.62
C HIS A 506 -14.10 35.65 -7.53
N SER A 507 -13.61 35.88 -6.33
CA SER A 507 -12.47 36.74 -6.08
C SER A 507 -11.19 36.09 -6.65
N ALA A 508 -10.33 36.90 -7.24
CA ALA A 508 -8.99 36.50 -7.66
C ALA A 508 -7.98 37.51 -7.10
N VAL A 509 -6.81 37.04 -6.67
CA VAL A 509 -5.75 37.88 -6.08
C VAL A 509 -4.60 38.02 -7.07
N ALA A 510 -4.20 39.25 -7.38
CA ALA A 510 -3.03 39.52 -8.21
C ALA A 510 -1.74 39.48 -7.39
N PHE A 511 -0.67 38.92 -7.97
CA PHE A 511 0.68 38.90 -7.37
C PHE A 511 1.61 39.81 -8.18
N GLN A 512 1.76 41.07 -7.78
CA GLN A 512 2.50 42.07 -8.56
C GLN A 512 3.72 42.60 -7.79
N GLU A 513 4.64 43.26 -8.49
CA GLU A 513 5.88 43.80 -7.89
C GLU A 513 5.61 44.99 -6.95
N GLU A 514 4.67 45.86 -7.31
CA GLU A 514 4.41 47.10 -6.57
C GLU A 514 3.11 47.04 -5.76
N TYR A 515 2.03 46.51 -6.36
CA TYR A 515 0.70 46.55 -5.76
C TYR A 515 -0.15 45.32 -6.12
N ALA A 516 -0.49 44.52 -5.10
CA ALA A 516 -1.35 43.36 -5.18
C ALA A 516 -2.74 43.69 -4.61
N GLU A 517 -3.79 43.39 -5.38
CA GLU A 517 -5.19 43.56 -4.98
C GLU A 517 -6.04 42.34 -5.33
N SER A 518 -7.28 42.34 -4.82
CA SER A 518 -8.29 41.38 -5.22
C SER A 518 -9.28 42.03 -6.17
N SER A 519 -9.80 41.24 -7.10
CA SER A 519 -10.88 41.63 -8.00
C SER A 519 -11.95 40.53 -8.04
N ASP A 520 -13.22 40.93 -8.14
CA ASP A 520 -14.32 40.01 -8.42
C ASP A 520 -14.34 39.72 -9.93
N GLU A 521 -14.18 38.46 -10.30
CA GLU A 521 -13.91 38.06 -11.67
C GLU A 521 -14.91 37.03 -12.19
N LEU A 522 -15.35 37.20 -13.45
CA LEU A 522 -16.25 36.25 -14.11
C LEU A 522 -15.64 34.86 -14.14
N ASN A 523 -16.41 33.85 -13.73
CA ASN A 523 -15.98 32.45 -13.65
C ASN A 523 -15.47 31.86 -14.98
N THR A 524 -15.71 32.52 -16.11
CA THR A 524 -15.26 32.13 -17.46
C THR A 524 -13.88 32.66 -17.83
N ARG A 525 -13.32 33.63 -17.08
CA ARG A 525 -11.95 34.12 -17.31
C ARG A 525 -10.94 33.05 -16.93
N GLU A 526 -9.75 33.12 -17.51
CA GLU A 526 -8.70 32.12 -17.28
C GLU A 526 -7.57 32.74 -16.46
N TYR A 527 -7.34 32.19 -15.27
CA TYR A 527 -6.32 32.65 -14.34
C TYR A 527 -5.49 31.49 -13.79
N ARG A 528 -4.44 31.84 -13.05
CA ARG A 528 -3.51 30.88 -12.45
C ARG A 528 -4.15 30.23 -11.22
N VAL A 529 -3.59 29.10 -10.81
CA VAL A 529 -4.08 28.34 -9.65
C VAL A 529 -2.92 28.00 -8.74
N ARG A 530 -3.06 28.32 -7.45
CA ARG A 530 -2.20 27.85 -6.37
C ARG A 530 -3.12 27.26 -5.31
N LEU A 531 -2.89 26.01 -4.94
CA LEU A 531 -3.73 25.32 -3.97
C LEU A 531 -3.16 25.44 -2.56
N ILE A 532 -4.06 25.36 -1.58
CA ILE A 532 -3.74 25.26 -0.16
C ILE A 532 -4.26 23.92 0.38
N SER A 533 -3.52 23.32 1.30
CA SER A 533 -3.97 22.22 2.14
C SER A 533 -3.79 22.61 3.61
N THR A 534 -4.80 22.31 4.42
CA THR A 534 -4.82 22.67 5.84
C THR A 534 -5.24 21.46 6.67
N THR A 535 -4.42 21.08 7.64
CA THR A 535 -4.66 19.90 8.49
C THR A 535 -4.34 20.18 9.94
N ARG A 536 -5.14 19.65 10.86
CA ARG A 536 -4.84 19.63 12.29
C ARG A 536 -3.70 18.65 12.53
N LEU A 537 -2.65 19.12 13.19
CA LEU A 537 -1.61 18.24 13.71
C LEU A 537 -2.18 17.46 14.89
N GLN A 538 -1.86 16.16 14.99
CA GLN A 538 -2.30 15.35 16.12
C GLN A 538 -1.64 15.87 17.41
N PRO A 539 -2.39 16.00 18.52
CA PRO A 539 -1.84 16.49 19.78
C PRO A 539 -0.83 15.54 20.41
#